data_AF-A0A8X6Y9F6-F1
#
_entry.id   AF-A0A8X6Y9F6-F1
#
_cell.length_a   1.000
_cell.length_b   1.000
_cell.length_c   1.000
_cell.angle_alpha   90.00
_cell.angle_beta   90.00
_cell.angle_gamma   90.00
#
_symmetry.space_group_name_H-M   'P 1'
#
loop_
_entity.id
_entity.type
_entity.pdbx_description
1 polymer ?
#
loop_
_entity_poly.entity_id
_entity_poly.type
_entity_poly.pdbx_seq_one_letter_code
_entity_poly.pdbx_strand_id
1 'polypeptide(L)'
;MENIWWKINVLILIFFVSVIISDTGVHSQYVSYNDIVRMGAQCDPFDNCRQPRQRDQLSTYNCNCDESCVQFDTCCIDSPYRSVVPVAPTTDMKCRRTYKYGGPVVYMIDTCKNRNLPKEALCGSGDPEQMKDPFLLVPVTSLKTGKTYKNHFCAVCNEDTNAHQLVPWNVELIGRSQTLKGNNLPDLTYDEDWYSWRIVGEEDGLVYVKIKIPDTLQHIVKTCILNLISNCSSSWTDVSVRNKCAAFMAKVAFRKGMEDDWYRNPYCAICNFKKIASRECQAYDASGFAFVDQTLFVKLFVLKDRDTKCGPKMAYDKFAKKCRCNSRDSIMKDRVCVRRS
;
A
#
# COMPACT_ATOMS: atom_id res chain seq x y z
N MET A 1 51.78 -38.78 41.32
CA MET A 1 50.98 -39.11 40.12
C MET A 1 49.62 -38.39 40.06
N GLU A 2 49.23 -37.62 41.08
CA GLU A 2 47.91 -36.93 41.10
C GLU A 2 47.85 -35.60 40.30
N ASN A 3 48.99 -34.98 39.97
CA ASN A 3 49.02 -33.68 39.29
C ASN A 3 48.80 -33.73 37.76
N ILE A 4 48.69 -34.91 37.16
CA ILE A 4 48.52 -35.07 35.71
C ILE A 4 47.02 -35.17 35.35
N TRP A 5 46.21 -35.77 36.21
CA TRP A 5 44.77 -35.97 35.96
C TRP A 5 43.97 -34.66 35.95
N TRP A 6 44.35 -33.67 36.76
CA TRP A 6 43.67 -32.37 36.78
C TRP A 6 43.97 -31.54 35.53
N LYS A 7 45.20 -31.61 35.01
CA LYS A 7 45.60 -30.90 33.78
C LYS A 7 44.93 -31.46 32.53
N ILE A 8 44.71 -32.78 32.46
CA ILE A 8 44.01 -33.42 31.34
C ILE A 8 42.51 -33.06 31.34
N ASN A 9 41.86 -33.03 32.50
CA ASN A 9 40.44 -32.66 32.60
C ASN A 9 40.18 -31.18 32.25
N VAL A 10 41.08 -30.27 32.62
CA VAL A 10 40.97 -28.85 32.25
C VAL A 10 41.18 -28.63 30.75
N LEU A 11 42.12 -29.35 30.11
CA LEU A 11 42.34 -29.27 28.66
C LEU A 11 41.16 -29.82 27.86
N ILE A 12 40.53 -30.91 28.33
CA ILE A 12 39.32 -31.47 27.69
C ILE A 12 38.14 -30.49 27.84
N LEU A 13 37.96 -29.87 29.02
CA LEU A 13 36.90 -28.86 29.20
C LEU A 13 37.13 -27.62 28.30
N ILE A 14 38.36 -27.16 28.14
CA ILE A 14 38.69 -26.03 27.25
C ILE A 14 38.43 -26.41 25.78
N PHE A 15 38.71 -27.65 25.36
CA PHE A 15 38.39 -28.14 24.02
C PHE A 15 36.87 -28.24 23.78
N PHE A 16 36.09 -28.70 24.76
CA PHE A 16 34.63 -28.75 24.62
C PHE A 16 33.98 -27.35 24.67
N VAL A 17 34.51 -26.42 25.47
CA VAL A 17 34.02 -25.02 25.49
C VAL A 17 34.37 -24.29 24.19
N SER A 18 35.55 -24.54 23.60
CA SER A 18 35.92 -23.94 22.31
C SER A 18 35.15 -24.54 21.12
N VAL A 19 34.81 -25.83 21.16
CA VAL A 19 33.92 -26.44 20.13
C VAL A 19 32.48 -25.93 20.24
N ILE A 20 31.96 -25.64 21.44
CA ILE A 20 30.61 -25.06 21.60
C ILE A 20 30.57 -23.56 21.21
N ILE A 21 31.68 -22.82 21.34
CA ILE A 21 31.73 -21.40 20.96
C ILE A 21 32.02 -21.22 19.44
N SER A 22 32.45 -22.26 18.74
CA SER A 22 32.75 -22.20 17.30
C SER A 22 31.53 -22.20 16.37
N ASP A 23 30.34 -22.57 16.87
CA ASP A 23 29.15 -22.81 16.02
C ASP A 23 27.94 -21.95 16.40
N THR A 24 28.17 -20.81 17.05
CA THR A 24 27.26 -19.66 16.95
C THR A 24 27.71 -18.72 15.84
N GLY A 25 28.28 -19.30 14.78
CA GLY A 25 28.47 -18.62 13.51
C GLY A 25 27.11 -18.07 13.09
N VAL A 26 26.89 -16.79 13.40
CA VAL A 26 25.95 -15.92 12.72
C VAL A 26 26.44 -15.94 11.28
N HIS A 27 26.05 -16.98 10.55
CA HIS A 27 26.47 -17.22 9.20
C HIS A 27 25.94 -16.01 8.44
N SER A 28 26.88 -15.17 8.05
CA SER A 28 26.67 -13.87 7.43
C SER A 28 25.48 -13.97 6.48
N GLN A 29 24.36 -13.32 6.85
CA GLN A 29 23.11 -13.23 6.10
C GLN A 29 23.27 -12.42 4.80
N TYR A 30 24.47 -12.40 4.23
CA TYR A 30 24.82 -11.58 3.10
C TYR A 30 24.32 -12.24 1.83
N VAL A 31 23.10 -11.90 1.46
CA VAL A 31 22.54 -12.22 0.14
C VAL A 31 23.03 -11.17 -0.85
N SER A 32 23.52 -11.64 -1.99
CA SER A 32 23.97 -10.82 -3.11
C SER A 32 23.12 -11.07 -4.34
N TYR A 33 23.14 -10.13 -5.30
CA TYR A 33 22.45 -10.32 -6.58
C TYR A 33 22.94 -11.57 -7.33
N ASN A 34 24.21 -11.95 -7.16
CA ASN A 34 24.76 -13.17 -7.77
C ASN A 34 24.06 -14.44 -7.29
N ASP A 35 23.48 -14.44 -6.08
CA ASP A 35 22.72 -15.60 -5.61
C ASP A 35 21.42 -15.79 -6.41
N ILE A 36 20.77 -14.68 -6.80
CA ILE A 36 19.59 -14.68 -7.69
C ILE A 36 19.96 -15.18 -9.09
N VAL A 37 21.11 -14.74 -9.61
CA VAL A 37 21.62 -15.19 -10.92
C VAL A 37 21.93 -16.69 -10.90
N ARG A 38 22.57 -17.20 -9.85
CA ARG A 38 22.95 -18.63 -9.73
C ARG A 38 21.76 -19.57 -9.71
N MET A 39 20.64 -19.16 -9.13
CA MET A 39 19.38 -19.92 -9.16
C MET A 39 18.60 -19.73 -10.47
N GLY A 40 19.12 -18.93 -11.40
CA GLY A 40 18.47 -18.57 -12.63
C GLY A 40 17.17 -17.82 -12.41
N ALA A 41 17.06 -17.02 -11.32
CA ALA A 41 15.85 -16.30 -10.90
C ALA A 41 15.82 -14.81 -11.27
N GLN A 42 16.84 -14.32 -11.99
CA GLN A 42 16.98 -12.90 -12.30
C GLN A 42 15.81 -12.38 -13.14
N CYS A 43 15.48 -11.11 -12.90
CA CYS A 43 14.47 -10.33 -13.59
C CYS A 43 15.04 -8.96 -14.00
N ASP A 44 16.31 -8.93 -14.42
CA ASP A 44 16.98 -7.73 -14.91
C ASP A 44 16.19 -7.09 -16.08
N PRO A 45 16.03 -5.75 -16.11
CA PRO A 45 16.56 -4.75 -15.17
C PRO A 45 15.61 -4.40 -14.00
N PHE A 46 14.56 -5.20 -13.77
CA PHE A 46 13.46 -4.83 -12.87
C PHE A 46 13.77 -5.07 -11.38
N ASP A 47 14.73 -5.92 -11.07
CA ASP A 47 14.99 -6.44 -9.72
C ASP A 47 16.32 -5.94 -9.10
N ASN A 48 16.94 -4.91 -9.69
CA ASN A 48 18.21 -4.36 -9.22
C ASN A 48 18.37 -2.84 -9.47
N CYS A 49 19.31 -2.21 -8.78
CA CYS A 49 19.53 -0.76 -8.77
C CYS A 49 20.66 -0.29 -9.70
N ARG A 50 21.12 -1.14 -10.63
CA ARG A 50 22.26 -0.83 -11.50
C ARG A 50 21.94 0.22 -12.55
N GLN A 51 20.69 0.29 -12.98
CA GLN A 51 20.25 1.22 -14.01
C GLN A 51 19.47 2.40 -13.40
N PRO A 52 19.67 3.63 -13.90
CA PRO A 52 18.84 4.77 -13.54
C PRO A 52 17.36 4.49 -13.84
N ARG A 53 16.50 4.79 -12.88
CA ARG A 53 15.04 4.59 -13.01
C ARG A 53 14.36 5.95 -13.04
N GLN A 54 13.43 6.15 -13.97
CA GLN A 54 12.65 7.39 -14.01
C GLN A 54 11.64 7.46 -12.86
N ARG A 55 11.02 6.32 -12.49
CA ARG A 55 10.08 6.22 -11.37
C ARG A 55 10.26 4.91 -10.63
N ASP A 56 10.81 5.01 -9.43
CA ASP A 56 11.06 3.86 -8.60
C ASP A 56 9.77 3.41 -7.89
N GLN A 57 8.98 2.55 -8.56
CA GLN A 57 7.69 2.06 -8.07
C GLN A 57 7.54 0.56 -8.28
N LEU A 58 6.88 -0.11 -7.34
CA LEU A 58 6.56 -1.54 -7.43
C LEU A 58 5.55 -1.89 -8.53
N SER A 59 4.85 -0.93 -9.12
CA SER A 59 4.01 -1.18 -10.30
C SER A 59 4.85 -1.47 -11.54
N THR A 60 6.00 -0.82 -11.68
CA THR A 60 6.89 -0.90 -12.84
C THR A 60 8.09 -1.82 -12.62
N TYR A 61 8.63 -1.81 -11.40
CA TYR A 61 9.81 -2.56 -11.01
C TYR A 61 9.47 -3.62 -9.96
N ASN A 62 10.44 -4.50 -9.71
CA ASN A 62 10.28 -5.62 -8.78
C ASN A 62 10.74 -5.31 -7.36
N CYS A 63 11.28 -4.11 -7.14
CA CYS A 63 11.78 -3.60 -5.88
C CYS A 63 12.07 -2.10 -6.01
N ASN A 64 12.44 -1.44 -4.91
CA ASN A 64 12.77 -0.02 -4.83
C ASN A 64 14.26 0.21 -4.53
N CYS A 65 14.80 1.26 -5.12
CA CYS A 65 16.18 1.74 -5.01
C CYS A 65 16.32 3.09 -4.31
N ASP A 66 15.23 3.82 -4.07
CA ASP A 66 15.26 5.08 -3.32
C ASP A 66 15.33 4.87 -1.79
N GLU A 67 15.66 5.92 -1.05
CA GLU A 67 15.78 5.88 0.43
C GLU A 67 14.48 5.44 1.12
N SER A 68 13.33 5.73 0.51
CA SER A 68 12.04 5.37 1.09
C SER A 68 11.80 3.87 1.11
N CYS A 69 12.55 3.08 0.33
CA CYS A 69 12.41 1.62 0.30
C CYS A 69 12.53 0.97 1.67
N VAL A 70 13.29 1.57 2.60
CA VAL A 70 13.46 1.06 3.98
C VAL A 70 12.16 1.17 4.75
N GLN A 71 11.46 2.29 4.61
CA GLN A 71 10.20 2.55 5.31
C GLN A 71 9.10 1.58 4.87
N PHE A 72 9.08 1.20 3.60
CA PHE A 72 8.06 0.32 3.02
C PHE A 72 8.50 -1.15 2.95
N ASP A 73 9.74 -1.45 3.34
CA ASP A 73 10.34 -2.77 3.25
C ASP A 73 10.34 -3.34 1.82
N THR A 74 10.66 -2.47 0.86
CA THR A 74 10.62 -2.73 -0.58
C THR A 74 12.00 -2.66 -1.25
N CYS A 75 13.08 -2.54 -0.49
CA CYS A 75 14.43 -2.37 -1.04
C CYS A 75 14.87 -3.54 -1.92
N CYS A 76 15.45 -3.21 -3.08
CA CYS A 76 16.21 -4.16 -3.89
C CYS A 76 17.40 -4.73 -3.12
N ILE A 77 17.86 -5.91 -3.53
CA ILE A 77 18.99 -6.59 -2.88
C ILE A 77 20.29 -5.76 -2.90
N ASP A 78 20.49 -4.98 -3.96
CA ASP A 78 21.65 -4.12 -4.21
C ASP A 78 21.36 -2.64 -3.98
N SER A 79 20.22 -2.30 -3.36
CA SER A 79 19.95 -0.92 -2.96
C SER A 79 20.95 -0.48 -1.88
N PRO A 80 21.58 0.70 -2.02
CA PRO A 80 22.49 1.22 -1.00
C PRO A 80 21.77 1.57 0.31
N TYR A 81 20.45 1.73 0.28
CA TYR A 81 19.63 2.02 1.45
C TYR A 81 19.16 0.76 2.18
N ARG A 82 19.36 -0.44 1.62
CA ARG A 82 18.91 -1.69 2.24
C ARG A 82 19.57 -1.86 3.61
N SER A 83 18.78 -1.82 4.66
CA SER A 83 19.25 -2.18 6.00
C SER A 83 19.55 -3.68 6.05
N VAL A 84 20.72 -4.03 6.58
CA VAL A 84 21.08 -5.44 6.87
C VAL A 84 20.31 -5.95 8.09
N VAL A 85 19.81 -5.04 8.94
CA VAL A 85 18.97 -5.36 10.08
C VAL A 85 17.50 -5.18 9.67
N PRO A 86 16.64 -6.20 9.86
CA PRO A 86 15.20 -6.05 9.64
C PRO A 86 14.68 -4.91 10.51
N VAL A 87 14.31 -3.79 9.89
CA VAL A 87 13.61 -2.72 10.58
C VAL A 87 12.16 -3.18 10.69
N ALA A 88 11.65 -3.33 11.90
CA ALA A 88 10.23 -3.60 12.09
C ALA A 88 9.43 -2.53 11.31
N PRO A 89 8.51 -2.92 10.40
CA PRO A 89 7.78 -1.95 9.60
C PRO A 89 7.14 -0.93 10.53
N THR A 90 7.29 0.37 10.25
CA THR A 90 6.57 1.39 11.01
C THR A 90 5.07 1.11 10.88
N THR A 91 4.46 0.64 11.97
CA THR A 91 3.37 -0.35 12.02
C THR A 91 2.00 0.10 11.52
N ASP A 92 1.85 1.32 11.04
CA ASP A 92 0.53 1.92 10.80
C ASP A 92 0.13 1.94 9.31
N MET A 93 1.08 1.69 8.40
CA MET A 93 0.83 1.66 6.95
C MET A 93 0.45 0.27 6.49
N LYS A 94 -0.67 0.15 5.78
CA LYS A 94 -1.13 -1.11 5.21
C LYS A 94 -1.25 -1.00 3.70
N CYS A 95 -0.91 -2.09 3.02
CA CYS A 95 -1.16 -2.21 1.59
C CYS A 95 -2.67 -2.40 1.37
N ARG A 96 -3.31 -1.44 0.69
CA ARG A 96 -4.75 -1.43 0.49
C ARG A 96 -5.09 -1.01 -0.93
N ARG A 97 -6.18 -1.57 -1.44
CA ARG A 97 -6.84 -1.12 -2.65
C ARG A 97 -7.69 0.11 -2.30
N THR A 98 -7.62 1.15 -3.11
CA THR A 98 -8.49 2.33 -2.92
C THR A 98 -9.94 2.07 -3.32
N TYR A 99 -10.16 1.15 -4.26
CA TYR A 99 -11.47 0.90 -4.86
C TYR A 99 -11.54 -0.49 -5.50
N LYS A 100 -12.64 -1.24 -5.31
CA LYS A 100 -12.80 -2.64 -5.79
C LYS A 100 -12.41 -2.83 -7.25
N TYR A 101 -12.92 -1.99 -8.16
CA TYR A 101 -12.69 -2.09 -9.60
C TYR A 101 -11.74 -1.00 -10.14
N GLY A 102 -10.48 -1.34 -10.41
CA GLY A 102 -9.56 -0.45 -11.13
C GLY A 102 -8.97 0.70 -10.31
N GLY A 103 -9.10 0.69 -8.98
CA GLY A 103 -8.37 1.61 -8.10
C GLY A 103 -6.91 1.16 -7.91
N PRO A 104 -5.95 2.10 -7.78
CA PRO A 104 -4.58 1.77 -7.44
C PRO A 104 -4.48 1.06 -6.09
N VAL A 105 -3.48 0.20 -5.95
CA VAL A 105 -3.13 -0.45 -4.69
C VAL A 105 -1.89 0.24 -4.11
N VAL A 106 -2.03 0.81 -2.93
CA VAL A 106 -0.99 1.65 -2.31
C VAL A 106 -0.85 1.39 -0.82
N TYR A 107 0.30 1.77 -0.27
CA TYR A 107 0.46 1.86 1.18
C TYR A 107 -0.34 3.07 1.70
N MET A 108 -1.21 2.83 2.69
CA MET A 108 -1.98 3.89 3.33
C MET A 108 -2.22 3.62 4.80
N ILE A 109 -2.41 4.70 5.56
CA ILE A 109 -2.85 4.65 6.95
C ILE A 109 -4.38 4.61 6.96
N ASP A 110 -4.93 3.49 7.45
CA ASP A 110 -6.38 3.20 7.46
C ASP A 110 -6.99 3.18 8.87
N THR A 111 -6.21 3.52 9.88
CA THR A 111 -6.63 3.51 11.29
C THR A 111 -6.11 4.74 12.01
N CYS A 112 -6.76 5.11 13.12
CA CYS A 112 -6.33 6.22 13.97
C CYS A 112 -5.38 5.75 15.05
N LYS A 113 -4.34 6.54 15.36
CA LYS A 113 -3.49 6.34 16.55
C LYS A 113 -4.30 6.28 17.84
N ASN A 114 -5.27 7.19 18.01
CA ASN A 114 -6.20 7.18 19.13
C ASN A 114 -7.59 6.75 18.64
N ARG A 115 -8.00 5.56 19.09
CA ARG A 115 -9.27 4.93 18.74
C ARG A 115 -10.49 5.64 19.37
N ASN A 116 -10.31 6.36 20.48
CA ASN A 116 -11.44 6.99 21.17
C ASN A 116 -11.96 8.30 20.52
N LEU A 117 -11.49 8.63 19.32
CA LEU A 117 -11.91 9.84 18.61
C LEU A 117 -13.18 9.59 17.78
N PRO A 118 -14.14 10.53 17.73
CA PRO A 118 -15.31 10.42 16.84
C PRO A 118 -14.95 10.23 15.36
N LYS A 119 -13.75 10.67 14.97
CA LYS A 119 -13.20 10.49 13.63
C LYS A 119 -12.67 9.09 13.36
N GLU A 120 -12.49 8.24 14.38
CA GLU A 120 -12.10 6.84 14.18
C GLU A 120 -13.18 6.10 13.38
N ALA A 121 -14.45 6.24 13.78
CA ALA A 121 -15.55 5.66 13.03
C ALA A 121 -15.53 6.11 11.56
N LEU A 122 -15.26 7.39 11.29
CA LEU A 122 -15.19 7.92 9.93
C LEU A 122 -13.93 7.48 9.15
N CYS A 123 -12.79 7.37 9.83
CA CYS A 123 -11.55 6.86 9.24
C CYS A 123 -11.70 5.39 8.84
N GLY A 124 -12.23 4.56 9.75
CA GLY A 124 -12.50 3.15 9.49
C GLY A 124 -13.65 2.90 8.52
N SER A 125 -14.63 3.82 8.46
CA SER A 125 -15.80 3.71 7.57
C SER A 125 -15.44 3.88 6.09
N GLY A 126 -16.45 3.68 5.24
CA GLY A 126 -16.27 3.55 3.81
C GLY A 126 -15.91 2.11 3.50
N ASP A 127 -16.88 1.40 2.94
CA ASP A 127 -16.69 0.07 2.36
C ASP A 127 -16.30 0.25 0.88
N PRO A 128 -15.05 -0.09 0.49
CA PRO A 128 -14.62 -0.05 -0.90
C PRO A 128 -15.40 -1.00 -1.82
N GLU A 129 -16.23 -1.89 -1.26
CA GLU A 129 -17.09 -2.77 -2.02
C GLU A 129 -18.46 -2.16 -2.32
N GLN A 130 -19.05 -1.43 -1.35
CA GLN A 130 -20.40 -0.89 -1.46
C GLN A 130 -20.45 0.55 -1.95
N MET A 131 -19.37 1.33 -1.93
CA MET A 131 -19.34 2.63 -2.65
C MET A 131 -20.40 3.68 -2.28
N LYS A 132 -21.21 3.46 -1.25
CA LYS A 132 -22.39 4.27 -0.89
C LYS A 132 -22.04 5.68 -0.44
N ASP A 133 -20.80 5.89 -0.01
CA ASP A 133 -20.28 7.18 0.41
C ASP A 133 -18.87 7.40 -0.17
N PRO A 134 -18.76 7.82 -1.44
CA PRO A 134 -17.47 8.03 -2.10
C PRO A 134 -16.58 9.02 -1.36
N PHE A 135 -17.18 9.97 -0.63
CA PHE A 135 -16.45 10.95 0.18
C PHE A 135 -15.57 10.26 1.24
N LEU A 136 -16.04 9.15 1.82
CA LEU A 136 -15.28 8.37 2.80
C LEU A 136 -14.22 7.45 2.18
N LEU A 137 -14.22 7.32 0.86
CA LEU A 137 -13.30 6.48 0.11
C LEU A 137 -12.17 7.27 -0.56
N VAL A 138 -12.28 8.60 -0.67
CA VAL A 138 -11.25 9.43 -1.32
C VAL A 138 -9.99 9.53 -0.43
N PRO A 139 -8.85 8.95 -0.86
CA PRO A 139 -7.61 9.07 -0.11
C PRO A 139 -7.08 10.51 -0.12
N VAL A 140 -6.27 10.82 0.89
CA VAL A 140 -5.53 12.07 0.94
C VAL A 140 -4.05 11.77 1.15
N THR A 141 -3.18 12.51 0.47
CA THR A 141 -1.73 12.43 0.68
C THR A 141 -1.22 13.73 1.28
N SER A 142 -0.42 13.61 2.34
CA SER A 142 0.29 14.73 2.94
C SER A 142 1.58 15.03 2.18
N LEU A 143 1.68 16.22 1.59
CA LEU A 143 2.89 16.68 0.93
C LEU A 143 4.06 16.88 1.91
N LYS A 144 3.76 17.09 3.20
CA LYS A 144 4.77 17.27 4.24
C LYS A 144 5.47 15.97 4.61
N THR A 145 4.70 14.89 4.75
CA THR A 145 5.20 13.61 5.29
C THR A 145 5.32 12.54 4.22
N GLY A 146 4.77 12.76 3.03
CA GLY A 146 4.64 11.75 1.98
C GLY A 146 3.62 10.64 2.31
N LYS A 147 2.90 10.75 3.44
CA LYS A 147 1.98 9.71 3.91
C LYS A 147 0.64 9.81 3.20
N THR A 148 0.14 8.67 2.72
CA THR A 148 -1.23 8.53 2.25
C THR A 148 -2.12 7.99 3.35
N TYR A 149 -3.30 8.57 3.49
CA TYR A 149 -4.34 8.18 4.43
C TYR A 149 -5.57 7.69 3.65
N LYS A 150 -6.25 6.67 4.15
CA LYS A 150 -7.45 6.09 3.51
C LYS A 150 -8.48 7.15 3.14
N ASN A 151 -8.67 8.13 4.02
CA ASN A 151 -9.47 9.31 3.76
C ASN A 151 -9.01 10.50 4.61
N HIS A 152 -9.62 11.66 4.40
CA HIS A 152 -9.31 12.88 5.15
C HIS A 152 -9.46 12.71 6.67
N PHE A 153 -10.44 11.93 7.14
CA PHE A 153 -10.66 11.71 8.57
C PHE A 153 -9.52 10.92 9.21
N CYS A 154 -8.91 9.98 8.47
CA CYS A 154 -7.70 9.30 8.90
C CYS A 154 -6.51 10.26 9.04
N ALA A 155 -6.32 11.22 8.14
CA ALA A 155 -5.26 12.22 8.29
C ALA A 155 -5.47 13.07 9.56
N VAL A 156 -6.70 13.56 9.75
CA VAL A 156 -7.06 14.40 10.91
C VAL A 156 -6.90 13.66 12.24
N CYS A 157 -7.35 12.41 12.35
CA CYS A 157 -7.24 11.66 13.61
C CYS A 157 -5.81 11.21 13.92
N ASN A 158 -4.94 11.16 12.91
CA ASN A 158 -3.51 10.92 13.04
C ASN A 158 -2.68 12.21 13.14
N GLU A 159 -3.35 13.34 13.45
CA GLU A 159 -2.75 14.64 13.74
C GLU A 159 -2.07 15.31 12.54
N ASP A 160 -2.25 14.79 11.34
CA ASP A 160 -1.82 15.43 10.09
C ASP A 160 -2.94 16.38 9.62
N THR A 161 -3.02 17.54 10.27
CA THR A 161 -4.18 18.44 10.22
C THR A 161 -3.95 19.69 9.37
N ASN A 162 -2.76 19.86 8.80
CA ASN A 162 -2.50 21.01 7.95
C ASN A 162 -3.18 20.82 6.59
N ALA A 163 -4.43 21.28 6.49
CA ALA A 163 -5.26 21.15 5.29
C ALA A 163 -4.61 21.73 4.02
N HIS A 164 -3.65 22.65 4.14
CA HIS A 164 -2.91 23.20 3.00
C HIS A 164 -1.88 22.23 2.41
N GLN A 165 -1.53 21.17 3.13
CA GLN A 165 -0.56 20.15 2.72
C GLN A 165 -1.22 18.80 2.40
N LEU A 166 -2.52 18.64 2.71
CA LEU A 166 -3.29 17.45 2.35
C LEU A 166 -3.89 17.61 0.95
N VAL A 167 -3.41 16.79 0.03
CA VAL A 167 -3.92 16.74 -1.33
C VAL A 167 -4.89 15.55 -1.45
N PRO A 168 -6.19 15.79 -1.63
CA PRO A 168 -7.14 14.72 -1.93
C PRO A 168 -6.88 14.15 -3.31
N TRP A 169 -7.20 12.88 -3.47
CA TRP A 169 -7.06 12.22 -4.77
C TRP A 169 -8.21 12.61 -5.71
N ASN A 170 -7.97 12.39 -7.00
CA ASN A 170 -8.95 12.70 -8.02
C ASN A 170 -10.03 11.63 -8.04
N VAL A 171 -11.26 12.04 -8.33
CA VAL A 171 -12.38 11.13 -8.54
C VAL A 171 -12.97 11.39 -9.92
N GLU A 172 -13.17 10.33 -10.66
CA GLU A 172 -13.71 10.34 -12.01
C GLU A 172 -15.01 9.55 -12.00
N LEU A 173 -16.03 10.04 -12.69
CA LEU A 173 -17.23 9.27 -13.00
C LEU A 173 -17.08 8.72 -14.41
N ILE A 174 -17.27 7.42 -14.56
CA ILE A 174 -17.09 6.70 -15.82
C ILE A 174 -18.40 6.05 -16.17
N GLY A 175 -18.89 6.27 -17.38
CA GLY A 175 -20.14 5.69 -17.84
C GLY A 175 -20.38 5.98 -19.31
N ARG A 176 -21.51 5.52 -19.83
CA ARG A 176 -21.87 5.70 -21.25
C ARG A 176 -22.73 6.94 -21.50
N SER A 177 -23.30 7.50 -20.43
CA SER A 177 -24.14 8.70 -20.47
C SER A 177 -23.43 9.90 -21.09
N GLN A 178 -24.11 10.58 -22.02
CA GLN A 178 -23.64 11.84 -22.60
C GLN A 178 -23.57 12.99 -21.59
N THR A 179 -24.33 12.92 -20.50
CA THR A 179 -24.32 13.93 -19.43
C THR A 179 -22.96 14.00 -18.74
N LEU A 180 -22.17 12.91 -18.79
CA LEU A 180 -20.78 12.90 -18.33
C LEU A 180 -19.83 13.72 -19.21
N LYS A 181 -20.22 14.17 -20.41
CA LYS A 181 -19.41 15.10 -21.22
C LYS A 181 -19.50 16.55 -20.74
N GLY A 182 -20.47 16.88 -19.89
CA GLY A 182 -20.63 18.22 -19.33
C GLY A 182 -19.55 18.57 -18.31
N ASN A 183 -19.48 19.82 -17.86
CA ASN A 183 -18.55 20.25 -16.79
C ASN A 183 -19.18 20.21 -15.39
N ASN A 184 -20.48 19.97 -15.30
CA ASN A 184 -21.24 19.98 -14.05
C ASN A 184 -21.47 18.55 -13.56
N LEU A 185 -21.40 18.37 -12.25
CA LEU A 185 -21.75 17.09 -11.63
C LEU A 185 -23.26 16.83 -11.83
N PRO A 186 -23.67 15.74 -12.50
CA PRO A 186 -25.08 15.39 -12.61
C PRO A 186 -25.71 15.07 -11.25
N ASP A 187 -27.04 15.08 -11.22
CA ASP A 187 -27.76 14.51 -10.09
C ASP A 187 -27.59 12.99 -10.09
N LEU A 188 -27.06 12.47 -8.99
CA LEU A 188 -26.74 11.06 -8.82
C LEU A 188 -27.57 10.44 -7.69
N THR A 189 -28.00 9.21 -7.91
CA THR A 189 -28.57 8.33 -6.89
C THR A 189 -27.74 7.06 -6.79
N TYR A 190 -27.63 6.49 -5.59
CA TYR A 190 -27.00 5.19 -5.42
C TYR A 190 -28.03 4.08 -5.69
N ASP A 191 -27.63 3.09 -6.47
CA ASP A 191 -28.41 1.95 -6.91
C ASP A 191 -27.92 0.70 -6.14
N GLU A 192 -28.73 0.23 -5.19
CA GLU A 192 -28.40 -0.89 -4.31
C GLU A 192 -28.38 -2.23 -5.06
N ASP A 193 -29.13 -2.37 -6.15
CA ASP A 193 -29.19 -3.62 -6.92
C ASP A 193 -27.90 -3.82 -7.72
N TRP A 194 -27.36 -2.71 -8.27
CA TRP A 194 -26.14 -2.71 -9.08
C TRP A 194 -24.88 -2.39 -8.29
N TYR A 195 -25.01 -2.06 -7.00
CA TYR A 195 -23.94 -1.54 -6.16
C TYR A 195 -23.15 -0.40 -6.81
N SER A 196 -23.86 0.51 -7.50
CA SER A 196 -23.26 1.54 -8.34
C SER A 196 -24.03 2.85 -8.25
N TRP A 197 -23.43 3.94 -8.73
CA TRP A 197 -24.12 5.21 -8.86
C TRP A 197 -24.86 5.28 -10.20
N ARG A 198 -25.96 6.03 -10.25
CA ARG A 198 -26.78 6.24 -11.43
C ARG A 198 -27.15 7.72 -11.58
N ILE A 199 -27.12 8.23 -12.80
CA ILE A 199 -27.63 9.55 -13.15
C ILE A 199 -29.16 9.53 -13.12
N VAL A 200 -29.74 10.46 -12.36
CA VAL A 200 -31.20 10.55 -12.21
C VAL A 200 -31.83 10.96 -13.54
N GLY A 201 -32.84 10.20 -13.98
CA GLY A 201 -33.58 10.49 -15.22
C GLY A 201 -32.99 9.89 -16.49
N GLU A 202 -31.95 9.05 -16.38
CA GLU A 202 -31.35 8.36 -17.53
C GLU A 202 -31.42 6.84 -17.41
N GLU A 203 -31.92 6.20 -18.47
CA GLU A 203 -32.04 4.74 -18.55
C GLU A 203 -30.66 4.07 -18.55
N ASP A 204 -29.75 4.55 -19.41
CA ASP A 204 -28.33 4.17 -19.46
C ASP A 204 -27.45 5.03 -18.52
N GLY A 205 -28.02 5.44 -17.38
CA GLY A 205 -27.40 6.36 -16.44
C GLY A 205 -26.36 5.74 -15.49
N LEU A 206 -26.01 4.45 -15.61
CA LEU A 206 -25.06 3.81 -14.69
C LEU A 206 -23.67 4.45 -14.80
N VAL A 207 -23.09 4.78 -13.64
CA VAL A 207 -21.77 5.39 -13.53
C VAL A 207 -20.92 4.70 -12.47
N TYR A 208 -19.67 4.46 -12.83
CA TYR A 208 -18.63 3.92 -11.96
C TYR A 208 -17.80 5.06 -11.40
N VAL A 209 -17.44 4.96 -10.13
CA VAL A 209 -16.53 5.91 -9.48
C VAL A 209 -15.11 5.37 -9.62
N LYS A 210 -14.19 6.12 -10.22
CA LYS A 210 -12.78 5.77 -10.29
C LYS A 210 -11.95 6.75 -9.47
N ILE A 211 -11.08 6.22 -8.62
CA ILE A 211 -10.15 7.02 -7.83
C ILE A 211 -8.78 7.01 -8.52
N LYS A 212 -8.26 8.19 -8.83
CA LYS A 212 -6.98 8.37 -9.53
C LYS A 212 -5.99 9.16 -8.69
N ILE A 213 -4.73 8.71 -8.69
CA ILE A 213 -3.63 9.45 -8.07
C ILE A 213 -3.42 10.74 -8.87
N PRO A 214 -3.50 11.93 -8.25
CA PRO A 214 -3.16 13.19 -8.91
C PRO A 214 -1.73 13.16 -9.45
N ASP A 215 -1.49 13.78 -10.60
CA ASP A 215 -0.18 13.76 -11.26
C ASP A 215 0.94 14.33 -10.37
N THR A 216 0.61 15.35 -9.57
CA THR A 216 1.50 15.96 -8.56
C THR A 216 1.87 15.01 -7.43
N LEU A 217 1.12 13.92 -7.23
CA LEU A 217 1.34 12.94 -6.18
C LEU A 217 1.99 11.64 -6.68
N GLN A 218 2.10 11.43 -8.00
CA GLN A 218 2.58 10.16 -8.56
C GLN A 218 3.99 9.78 -8.05
N HIS A 219 4.86 10.75 -7.79
CA HIS A 219 6.22 10.50 -7.28
C HIS A 219 6.28 10.33 -5.74
N ILE A 220 5.21 10.71 -5.03
CA ILE A 220 5.13 10.66 -3.56
C ILE A 220 4.45 9.37 -3.12
N VAL A 221 3.35 9.02 -3.79
CA VAL A 221 2.51 7.87 -3.44
C VAL A 221 3.23 6.57 -3.75
N LYS A 222 3.27 5.67 -2.77
CA LYS A 222 3.93 4.36 -2.88
C LYS A 222 2.92 3.25 -3.15
N THR A 223 3.04 2.63 -4.31
CA THR A 223 2.26 1.46 -4.71
C THR A 223 2.73 0.20 -3.99
N CYS A 224 1.82 -0.76 -3.82
CA CYS A 224 2.12 -2.04 -3.19
C CYS A 224 1.33 -3.16 -3.86
N ILE A 225 1.59 -4.41 -3.45
CA ILE A 225 0.97 -5.60 -4.03
C ILE A 225 0.11 -6.26 -2.96
N LEU A 226 -1.17 -6.47 -3.25
CA LEU A 226 -2.07 -7.19 -2.37
C LEU A 226 -1.65 -8.65 -2.27
N ASN A 227 -1.81 -9.24 -1.09
CA ASN A 227 -1.56 -10.66 -0.84
C ASN A 227 -0.13 -11.11 -1.22
N LEU A 228 0.85 -10.19 -1.16
CA LEU A 228 2.24 -10.52 -1.40
C LEU A 228 2.75 -11.55 -0.38
N ILE A 229 3.15 -12.71 -0.88
CA ILE A 229 3.67 -13.80 -0.05
C ILE A 229 5.11 -13.46 0.33
N SER A 230 5.26 -13.03 1.59
CA SER A 230 6.51 -12.54 2.17
C SER A 230 7.05 -13.44 3.29
N ASN A 231 6.34 -14.53 3.61
CA ASN A 231 6.71 -15.52 4.61
C ASN A 231 6.80 -16.91 3.97
N CYS A 232 7.65 -17.75 4.53
CA CYS A 232 7.75 -19.16 4.13
C CYS A 232 6.61 -20.00 4.70
N SER A 233 6.31 -21.12 4.02
CA SER A 233 5.43 -22.16 4.54
C SER A 233 5.82 -22.54 5.97
N SER A 234 4.83 -22.84 6.81
CA SER A 234 5.05 -23.35 8.17
C SER A 234 5.82 -24.67 8.16
N SER A 235 5.68 -25.47 7.10
CA SER A 235 6.40 -26.74 6.91
C SER A 235 7.82 -26.61 6.36
N TRP A 236 8.26 -25.39 5.99
CA TRP A 236 9.61 -25.18 5.46
C TRP A 236 10.67 -25.13 6.58
N THR A 237 11.68 -25.99 6.52
CA THR A 237 12.65 -26.17 7.61
C THR A 237 13.98 -25.44 7.41
N ASP A 238 14.36 -25.09 6.18
CA ASP A 238 15.61 -24.39 5.91
C ASP A 238 15.51 -22.92 6.37
N VAL A 239 16.12 -22.63 7.53
CA VAL A 239 16.19 -21.33 8.17
C VAL A 239 16.97 -20.32 7.32
N SER A 240 17.98 -20.77 6.57
CA SER A 240 18.76 -19.89 5.68
C SER A 240 17.85 -19.32 4.59
N VAL A 241 17.10 -20.17 3.88
CA VAL A 241 16.14 -19.73 2.87
C VAL A 241 15.06 -18.82 3.48
N ARG A 242 14.59 -19.14 4.69
CA ARG A 242 13.62 -18.31 5.42
C ARG A 242 14.16 -16.90 5.70
N ASN A 243 15.40 -16.79 6.16
CA ASN A 243 16.05 -15.50 6.39
C ASN A 243 16.21 -14.72 5.08
N LYS A 244 16.60 -15.39 3.99
CA LYS A 244 16.74 -14.76 2.68
C LYS A 244 15.40 -14.31 2.10
N CYS A 245 14.30 -15.02 2.36
CA CYS A 245 12.95 -14.60 2.01
C CYS A 245 12.57 -13.25 2.66
N ALA A 246 12.97 -13.02 3.91
CA ALA A 246 12.70 -11.75 4.60
C ALA A 246 13.68 -10.61 4.23
N ALA A 247 14.80 -10.90 3.58
CA ALA A 247 15.95 -9.97 3.53
C ALA A 247 15.85 -8.83 2.50
N PHE A 248 15.06 -9.00 1.44
CA PHE A 248 14.97 -8.01 0.36
C PHE A 248 13.69 -8.19 -0.47
N MET A 249 13.39 -7.22 -1.33
CA MET A 249 12.35 -7.29 -2.34
C MET A 249 12.97 -7.56 -3.71
N ALA A 250 12.40 -8.49 -4.45
CA ALA A 250 12.68 -8.78 -5.85
C ALA A 250 11.52 -9.62 -6.38
N LYS A 251 10.33 -9.01 -6.43
CA LYS A 251 9.09 -9.75 -6.59
C LYS A 251 9.11 -10.66 -7.82
N VAL A 252 8.45 -11.80 -7.70
CA VAL A 252 8.24 -12.74 -8.80
C VAL A 252 6.79 -13.22 -8.77
N ALA A 253 6.22 -13.43 -9.95
CA ALA A 253 4.86 -13.93 -10.11
C ALA A 253 4.86 -15.40 -10.56
N PHE A 254 3.82 -16.12 -10.18
CA PHE A 254 3.53 -17.47 -10.67
C PHE A 254 2.07 -17.54 -11.06
N ARG A 255 1.81 -17.85 -12.34
CA ARG A 255 0.46 -17.90 -12.87
C ARG A 255 -0.41 -18.95 -12.18
N LYS A 256 -1.63 -18.56 -11.82
CA LYS A 256 -2.64 -19.39 -11.16
C LYS A 256 -4.02 -19.11 -11.76
N GLY A 257 -4.27 -19.70 -12.93
CA GLY A 257 -5.52 -19.47 -13.66
C GLY A 257 -5.61 -18.05 -14.20
N MET A 258 -6.57 -17.26 -13.69
CA MET A 258 -6.76 -15.85 -14.04
C MET A 258 -6.05 -14.87 -13.09
N GLU A 259 -5.43 -15.37 -12.01
CA GLU A 259 -4.71 -14.57 -11.03
C GLU A 259 -3.25 -15.03 -10.94
N ASP A 260 -2.39 -14.19 -10.38
CA ASP A 260 -0.99 -14.52 -10.12
C ASP A 260 -0.72 -14.60 -8.62
N ASP A 261 -0.01 -15.65 -8.19
CA ASP A 261 0.57 -15.69 -6.86
C ASP A 261 1.85 -14.84 -6.88
N TRP A 262 1.88 -13.76 -6.10
CA TRP A 262 3.05 -12.88 -5.98
C TRP A 262 3.89 -13.25 -4.76
N TYR A 263 5.20 -13.38 -4.97
CA TYR A 263 6.17 -13.62 -3.91
C TYR A 263 7.12 -12.45 -3.80
N ARG A 264 7.47 -12.09 -2.56
CA ARG A 264 8.40 -10.98 -2.25
C ARG A 264 9.74 -11.10 -2.96
N ASN A 265 10.29 -12.31 -3.03
CA ASN A 265 11.50 -12.62 -3.78
C ASN A 265 11.56 -14.12 -4.13
N PRO A 266 12.53 -14.56 -4.94
CA PRO A 266 12.67 -15.97 -5.32
C PRO A 266 12.81 -16.92 -4.13
N TYR A 267 13.45 -16.51 -3.04
CA TYR A 267 13.55 -17.35 -1.84
C TYR A 267 12.19 -17.59 -1.19
N CYS A 268 11.31 -16.59 -1.16
CA CYS A 268 9.94 -16.76 -0.71
C CYS A 268 9.16 -17.74 -1.60
N ALA A 269 9.39 -17.73 -2.91
CA ALA A 269 8.78 -18.70 -3.82
C ALA A 269 9.30 -20.13 -3.55
N ILE A 270 10.61 -20.30 -3.39
CA ILE A 270 11.26 -21.58 -3.07
C ILE A 270 10.69 -22.16 -1.78
N CYS A 271 10.63 -21.36 -0.70
CA CYS A 271 10.15 -21.85 0.59
C CYS A 271 8.62 -21.99 0.69
N ASN A 272 7.92 -21.74 -0.42
CA ASN A 272 6.52 -22.08 -0.64
C ASN A 272 6.36 -23.09 -1.79
N PHE A 273 7.40 -23.89 -2.03
CA PHE A 273 7.42 -25.03 -2.94
C PHE A 273 7.16 -24.69 -4.42
N LYS A 274 7.41 -23.44 -4.83
CA LYS A 274 7.35 -23.05 -6.24
C LYS A 274 8.66 -23.38 -6.95
N LYS A 275 8.55 -23.79 -8.22
CA LYS A 275 9.70 -24.07 -9.10
C LYS A 275 10.12 -22.79 -9.81
N ILE A 276 11.28 -22.23 -9.47
CA ILE A 276 11.80 -20.95 -10.00
C ILE A 276 11.81 -20.84 -11.53
N ALA A 277 11.97 -21.96 -12.24
CA ALA A 277 11.98 -21.98 -13.70
C ALA A 277 10.67 -21.50 -14.35
N SER A 278 9.52 -21.57 -13.64
CA SER A 278 8.21 -21.18 -14.16
C SER A 278 7.76 -19.79 -13.68
N ARG A 279 8.69 -18.97 -13.18
CA ARG A 279 8.37 -17.63 -12.68
C ARG A 279 8.11 -16.66 -13.84
N GLU A 280 7.36 -15.61 -13.55
CA GLU A 280 7.22 -14.43 -14.40
C GLU A 280 7.84 -13.22 -13.69
N CYS A 281 8.61 -12.45 -14.45
CA CYS A 281 9.31 -11.26 -13.94
C CYS A 281 8.43 -10.01 -13.94
N GLN A 282 7.41 -9.99 -14.79
CA GLN A 282 6.35 -9.01 -14.79
C GLN A 282 5.06 -9.78 -15.01
N ALA A 283 4.02 -9.49 -14.23
CA ALA A 283 2.71 -9.93 -14.63
C ALA A 283 2.27 -9.11 -15.84
N TYR A 284 1.52 -9.76 -16.72
CA TYR A 284 0.73 -9.03 -17.69
C TYR A 284 -0.19 -8.07 -16.95
N ASP A 285 0.03 -6.77 -17.16
CA ASP A 285 -0.95 -5.78 -16.77
C ASP A 285 -2.18 -6.00 -17.65
N ALA A 286 -3.12 -6.81 -17.18
CA ALA A 286 -4.38 -7.10 -17.86
C ALA A 286 -5.31 -5.87 -17.93
N SER A 287 -4.78 -4.66 -17.76
CA SER A 287 -5.46 -3.38 -17.98
C SER A 287 -5.65 -3.05 -19.48
N GLY A 288 -5.91 -4.08 -20.28
CA GLY A 288 -6.17 -4.01 -21.72
C GLY A 288 -7.64 -4.14 -22.12
N PHE A 289 -8.59 -4.18 -21.18
CA PHE A 289 -10.00 -3.99 -21.54
C PHE A 289 -10.31 -2.50 -21.60
N ALA A 290 -9.96 -1.88 -22.73
CA ALA A 290 -10.45 -0.57 -23.10
C ALA A 290 -11.95 -0.67 -23.42
N PHE A 291 -12.80 -0.58 -22.40
CA PHE A 291 -14.19 -0.22 -22.64
C PHE A 291 -14.22 1.22 -23.15
N VAL A 292 -14.94 1.44 -24.25
CA VAL A 292 -15.17 2.77 -24.83
C VAL A 292 -16.14 3.52 -23.91
N ASP A 293 -15.64 4.04 -22.80
CA ASP A 293 -16.45 4.76 -21.81
C ASP A 293 -16.17 6.27 -21.86
N GLN A 294 -17.22 7.07 -21.66
CA GLN A 294 -17.10 8.51 -21.48
C GLN A 294 -16.68 8.79 -20.03
N THR A 295 -15.79 9.76 -19.84
CA THR A 295 -15.23 10.07 -18.52
C THR A 295 -15.54 11.51 -18.15
N LEU A 296 -16.17 11.70 -16.98
CA LEU A 296 -16.30 13.00 -16.35
C LEU A 296 -15.30 13.10 -15.22
N PHE A 297 -14.38 14.05 -15.32
CA PHE A 297 -13.56 14.41 -14.18
C PHE A 297 -14.41 15.20 -13.18
N VAL A 298 -14.60 14.65 -11.98
CA VAL A 298 -15.29 15.34 -10.91
C VAL A 298 -14.30 15.68 -9.80
N LYS A 299 -13.93 16.95 -9.71
CA LYS A 299 -13.22 17.44 -8.52
C LYS A 299 -14.18 17.47 -7.34
N LEU A 300 -14.38 16.31 -6.71
CA LEU A 300 -15.33 16.13 -5.62
C LEU A 300 -14.86 16.74 -4.32
N PHE A 301 -13.55 16.64 -4.06
CA PHE A 301 -12.99 17.08 -2.80
C PHE A 301 -12.37 18.47 -2.96
N VAL A 302 -13.14 19.48 -2.59
CA VAL A 302 -12.65 20.85 -2.47
C VAL A 302 -12.75 21.24 -0.99
N LEU A 303 -11.62 21.16 -0.28
CA LEU A 303 -11.52 21.53 1.15
C LEU A 303 -11.88 23.00 1.41
N LYS A 304 -11.79 23.84 0.37
CA LYS A 304 -12.21 25.24 0.36
C LYS A 304 -12.99 25.50 -0.92
N ASP A 305 -14.18 24.94 -0.99
CA ASP A 305 -15.07 25.28 -2.09
C ASP A 305 -15.55 26.73 -1.85
N ARG A 306 -14.97 27.68 -2.59
CA ARG A 306 -15.26 29.11 -2.46
C ARG A 306 -16.75 29.42 -2.72
N ASP A 307 -17.46 28.48 -3.34
CA ASP A 307 -18.87 28.58 -3.72
C ASP A 307 -19.83 27.89 -2.72
N THR A 308 -19.35 27.37 -1.58
CA THR A 308 -20.19 26.53 -0.69
C THR A 308 -20.90 27.24 0.47
N LYS A 309 -22.14 26.78 0.70
CA LYS A 309 -23.05 27.10 1.82
C LYS A 309 -22.61 26.53 3.19
N CYS A 310 -21.43 25.92 3.29
CA CYS A 310 -21.00 25.27 4.53
C CYS A 310 -20.30 26.26 5.47
N GLY A 311 -20.54 26.11 6.76
CA GLY A 311 -19.90 26.93 7.79
C GLY A 311 -18.39 26.70 7.91
N PRO A 312 -17.69 27.53 8.71
CA PRO A 312 -16.27 27.36 8.96
C PRO A 312 -15.95 25.95 9.51
N LYS A 313 -14.82 25.37 9.07
CA LYS A 313 -14.35 24.01 9.43
C LYS A 313 -15.28 22.90 8.94
N MET A 314 -15.98 23.11 7.83
CA MET A 314 -16.80 22.10 7.16
C MET A 314 -16.30 21.88 5.73
N ALA A 315 -16.54 20.67 5.22
CA ALA A 315 -16.40 20.34 3.80
C ALA A 315 -17.77 19.95 3.26
N TYR A 316 -18.10 20.42 2.05
CA TYR A 316 -19.34 20.02 1.37
C TYR A 316 -19.13 18.68 0.66
N ASP A 317 -20.01 17.72 0.97
CA ASP A 317 -20.07 16.43 0.28
C ASP A 317 -21.11 16.54 -0.85
N LYS A 318 -20.61 16.54 -2.09
CA LYS A 318 -21.44 16.69 -3.30
C LYS A 318 -22.33 15.48 -3.58
N PHE A 319 -21.96 14.28 -3.12
CA PHE A 319 -22.78 13.07 -3.29
C PHE A 319 -23.93 13.03 -2.29
N ALA A 320 -23.63 13.23 -1.01
CA ALA A 320 -24.66 13.21 0.03
C ALA A 320 -25.40 14.55 0.18
N LYS A 321 -25.04 15.56 -0.62
CA LYS A 321 -25.60 16.93 -0.60
C LYS A 321 -25.64 17.54 0.81
N LYS A 322 -24.59 17.32 1.62
CA LYS A 322 -24.53 17.77 3.03
C LYS A 322 -23.14 18.27 3.43
N CYS A 323 -23.08 19.13 4.44
CA CYS A 323 -21.82 19.56 5.04
C CYS A 323 -21.31 18.53 6.08
N ARG A 324 -20.00 18.30 6.13
CA ARG A 324 -19.34 17.40 7.09
C ARG A 324 -18.26 18.15 7.88
N CYS A 325 -18.13 17.87 9.18
CA CYS A 325 -17.11 18.53 10.01
C CYS A 325 -15.70 18.10 9.63
N ASN A 326 -14.84 19.07 9.36
CA ASN A 326 -13.47 18.91 8.87
C ASN A 326 -12.40 19.15 9.96
N SER A 327 -12.79 19.08 11.23
CA SER A 327 -11.95 19.35 12.40
C SER A 327 -11.91 18.13 13.32
N ARG A 328 -10.76 17.91 13.97
CA ARG A 328 -10.48 16.77 14.86
C ARG A 328 -11.43 16.73 16.05
N ASP A 329 -11.59 17.87 16.71
CA ASP A 329 -12.33 17.99 17.98
C ASP A 329 -13.79 18.38 17.76
N SER A 330 -14.27 18.35 16.51
CA SER A 330 -15.59 18.87 16.18
C SER A 330 -16.57 17.77 15.79
N ILE A 331 -17.75 17.87 16.37
CA ILE A 331 -18.91 17.03 16.04
C ILE A 331 -20.01 17.89 15.43
N MET A 332 -20.83 17.28 14.57
CA MET A 332 -21.99 17.95 14.01
C MET A 332 -23.08 18.01 15.08
N LYS A 333 -23.51 19.21 15.46
CA LYS A 333 -24.74 19.47 16.24
C LYS A 333 -25.52 20.57 15.56
N ASP A 334 -26.80 20.35 15.30
CA ASP A 334 -27.70 21.33 14.68
C ASP A 334 -27.14 21.97 13.40
N ARG A 335 -26.50 21.14 12.56
CA ARG A 335 -25.82 21.54 11.30
C ARG A 335 -24.59 22.44 11.46
N VAL A 336 -24.09 22.60 12.69
CA VAL A 336 -22.86 23.36 13.00
C VAL A 336 -21.81 22.42 13.58
N CYS A 337 -20.54 22.67 13.25
CA CYS A 337 -19.42 21.95 13.84
C CYS A 337 -19.01 22.57 15.16
N VAL A 338 -19.44 21.96 16.27
CA VAL A 338 -19.12 22.42 17.62
C VAL A 338 -17.94 21.64 18.18
N ARG A 339 -17.10 22.30 18.99
CA ARG A 339 -16.03 21.62 19.71
C ARG A 339 -16.64 20.67 20.76
N ARG A 340 -16.09 19.47 20.89
CA ARG A 340 -16.45 18.54 21.97
C ARG A 340 -15.99 19.16 23.29
N SER A 341 -16.94 19.34 24.22
CA SER A 341 -16.72 19.73 25.61
C SER A 341 -16.02 18.63 26.38
#